data_AF-A0A2S0NAN4-F1
#
_entry.id   AF-A0A2S0NAN4-F1
#
_cell.length_a   1.000
_cell.length_b   1.000
_cell.length_c   1.000
_cell.angle_alpha   90.00
_cell.angle_beta   90.00
_cell.angle_gamma   90.00
#
_symmetry.space_group_name_H-M   'P 1'
#
loop_
_entity.id
_entity.type
_entity.pdbx_description
1 polymer ?
#
loop_
_entity_poly.entity_id
_entity_poly.type
_entity_poly.pdbx_seq_one_letter_code
_entity_poly.pdbx_strand_id
1 'polypeptide(L)'
;MEGLFSPAGLLGALIGAAVGWVDYRIVSGLVAGKLRQTDRSTTEAERQDYERRIVLAQRILMVVIVPVFAGLGYWLGRSLSGWGI
;
A
#
# COMPACT_ATOMS: atom_id res chain seq x y z
N MET A 1 23.36 20.49 -5.39
CA MET A 1 22.33 19.52 -4.94
C MET A 1 20.95 20.04 -5.37
N GLU A 2 20.70 20.19 -6.69
CA GLU A 2 19.50 20.90 -7.19
C GLU A 2 18.47 19.98 -7.89
N GLY A 3 18.67 18.65 -7.88
CA GLY A 3 17.83 17.71 -8.64
C GLY A 3 16.84 16.85 -7.84
N LEU A 4 16.82 16.94 -6.51
CA LEU A 4 16.03 16.06 -5.63
C LEU A 4 14.63 16.59 -5.29
N PHE A 5 14.39 17.89 -5.46
CA PHE A 5 13.14 18.55 -5.03
C PHE A 5 12.35 19.08 -6.23
N SER A 6 11.96 18.20 -7.17
CA SER A 6 10.96 18.58 -8.17
C SER A 6 9.58 18.69 -7.47
N PRO A 7 8.93 19.87 -7.46
CA PRO A 7 7.61 20.03 -6.85
C PRO A 7 6.57 19.09 -7.47
N ALA A 8 6.64 18.90 -8.79
CA ALA A 8 5.78 17.96 -9.52
C ALA A 8 6.07 16.50 -9.16
N GLY A 9 7.34 16.13 -8.97
CA GLY A 9 7.72 14.82 -8.44
C GLY A 9 7.17 14.59 -7.03
N LEU A 10 7.32 15.56 -6.13
CA LEU A 10 6.78 15.48 -4.76
C LEU A 10 5.26 15.36 -4.73
N LEU A 11 4.54 16.14 -5.55
CA LEU A 11 3.08 16.02 -5.70
C LEU A 11 2.68 14.65 -6.24
N GLY A 12 3.38 14.15 -7.25
CA GLY A 12 3.18 12.81 -7.77
C GLY A 12 3.40 11.74 -6.70
N ALA A 13 4.43 11.89 -5.87
CA ALA A 13 4.73 10.98 -4.76
C ALA A 13 3.62 10.97 -3.71
N LEU A 14 3.10 12.16 -3.34
CA LEU A 14 1.99 12.30 -2.41
C LEU A 14 0.72 11.62 -2.93
N ILE A 15 0.40 11.82 -4.21
CA ILE A 15 -0.76 11.18 -4.85
C ILE A 15 -0.56 9.66 -4.89
N GLY A 16 0.63 9.19 -5.28
CA GLY A 16 0.96 7.77 -5.30
C GLY A 16 0.87 7.13 -3.91
N ALA A 17 1.34 7.81 -2.87
CA ALA A 17 1.22 7.36 -1.49
C ALA A 17 -0.25 7.29 -1.02
N ALA A 18 -1.06 8.30 -1.37
CA ALA A 18 -2.49 8.30 -1.05
C ALA A 18 -3.23 7.15 -1.73
N VAL A 19 -2.93 6.88 -3.01
CA VAL A 19 -3.50 5.74 -3.76
C VAL A 19 -3.10 4.42 -3.12
N GLY A 20 -1.81 4.22 -2.83
CA GLY A 20 -1.32 3.01 -2.17
C GLY A 20 -1.94 2.79 -0.79
N TRP A 21 -2.21 3.87 -0.04
CA TRP A 21 -2.88 3.80 1.26
C TRP A 21 -4.35 3.37 1.13
N VAL A 22 -5.08 3.90 0.15
CA VAL A 22 -6.47 3.50 -0.14
C VAL A 22 -6.52 2.02 -0.56
N ASP A 23 -5.62 1.60 -1.45
CA ASP A 23 -5.53 0.20 -1.91
C ASP A 23 -5.28 -0.76 -0.74
N TYR A 24 -4.33 -0.44 0.13
CA TYR A 24 -4.09 -1.21 1.35
C TYR A 24 -5.33 -1.33 2.24
N ARG A 25 -6.09 -0.25 2.42
CA ARG A 25 -7.31 -0.27 3.25
C ARG A 25 -8.39 -1.19 2.67
N ILE A 26 -8.53 -1.21 1.34
CA ILE A 26 -9.49 -2.08 0.65
C ILE A 26 -9.03 -3.54 0.75
N VAL A 27 -7.77 -3.83 0.40
CA VAL A 27 -7.21 -5.20 0.42
C VAL A 27 -7.24 -5.78 1.83
N SER A 28 -6.85 -5.01 2.84
CA SER A 28 -6.89 -5.46 4.24
C SER A 28 -8.31 -5.80 4.70
N GLY A 29 -9.30 -4.98 4.35
CA GLY A 29 -10.71 -5.24 4.65
C GLY A 29 -11.24 -6.50 3.95
N LEU A 30 -10.94 -6.68 2.65
CA LEU A 30 -11.35 -7.86 1.88
C LEU A 30 -10.71 -9.15 2.41
N VAL A 31 -9.42 -9.11 2.72
CA VAL A 31 -8.69 -10.26 3.28
C VAL A 31 -9.25 -10.62 4.65
N ALA A 32 -9.46 -9.64 5.54
CA ALA A 32 -10.07 -9.88 6.85
C ALA A 32 -11.51 -10.45 6.74
N GLY A 33 -12.30 -9.93 5.80
CA GLY A 33 -13.66 -10.41 5.51
C GLY A 33 -13.67 -11.85 5.00
N LYS A 34 -12.83 -12.19 4.00
CA LYS A 34 -12.72 -13.54 3.46
C LYS A 34 -12.22 -14.55 4.49
N LEU A 35 -11.27 -14.15 5.34
CA LEU A 35 -10.73 -15.04 6.36
C LEU A 35 -11.74 -15.36 7.45
N ARG A 36 -12.61 -14.41 7.82
CA ARG A 36 -13.77 -14.70 8.66
C ARG A 36 -14.77 -15.67 8.02
N GLN A 37 -14.85 -15.70 6.69
CA GLN A 37 -15.82 -16.52 5.96
C GLN A 37 -15.32 -17.96 5.75
N THR A 38 -14.00 -18.16 5.64
CA THR A 38 -13.37 -19.48 5.48
C THR A 38 -12.89 -20.07 6.81
N ASP A 39 -13.13 -19.38 7.92
CA ASP A 39 -12.70 -19.82 9.24
C ASP A 39 -13.36 -21.16 9.61
N ARG A 40 -12.55 -22.22 9.60
CA ARG A 40 -12.90 -23.59 10.01
C ARG A 40 -12.28 -23.94 11.37
N SER A 41 -11.75 -22.95 12.08
CA SER A 41 -11.08 -23.15 13.36
C SER A 41 -12.04 -23.75 14.37
N THR A 42 -11.68 -24.90 14.91
CA THR A 42 -12.43 -25.57 15.99
C THR A 42 -12.04 -25.06 17.36
N THR A 43 -10.93 -24.32 17.47
CA THR A 43 -10.38 -23.80 18.74
C THR A 43 -9.87 -22.36 18.62
N GLU A 44 -10.10 -21.55 19.66
CA GLU A 44 -9.79 -20.12 19.69
C GLU A 44 -8.28 -19.81 19.52
N ALA A 45 -7.41 -20.72 19.97
CA ALA A 45 -5.95 -20.55 19.87
C ALA A 45 -5.44 -20.66 18.42
N GLU A 46 -5.99 -21.58 17.63
CA GLU A 46 -5.63 -21.73 16.20
C GLU A 46 -6.09 -20.54 15.38
N ARG A 47 -7.27 -20.00 15.71
CA ARG A 47 -7.83 -18.80 15.09
C ARG A 47 -6.93 -17.58 15.28
N GLN A 48 -6.44 -17.35 16.51
CA GLN A 48 -5.59 -16.20 16.82
C GLN A 48 -4.23 -16.24 16.09
N ASP A 49 -3.61 -17.41 15.98
CA ASP A 49 -2.35 -17.56 15.27
C ASP A 49 -2.51 -17.38 13.76
N TYR A 50 -3.64 -17.84 13.20
CA TYR A 50 -3.98 -17.59 11.80
C TYR A 50 -4.18 -16.10 11.54
N GLU A 51 -4.99 -15.41 12.36
CA GLU A 51 -5.24 -13.97 12.26
C GLU A 51 -3.95 -13.14 12.36
N ARG A 52 -3.02 -13.51 13.25
CA ARG A 52 -1.72 -12.83 13.35
C ARG A 52 -0.91 -12.91 12.07
N ARG A 53 -0.85 -14.08 11.41
CA ARG A 53 -0.11 -14.27 10.15
C ARG A 53 -0.70 -13.42 9.03
N ILE A 54 -2.01 -13.31 8.99
CA ILE A 54 -2.75 -12.50 8.02
C ILE A 54 -2.44 -11.02 8.20
N VAL A 55 -2.51 -10.53 9.44
CA VAL A 55 -2.19 -9.14 9.77
C VAL A 55 -0.73 -8.84 9.43
N LEU A 56 0.18 -9.78 9.66
CA LEU A 56 1.58 -9.64 9.30
C LEU A 56 1.75 -9.52 7.78
N ALA A 57 1.11 -10.41 7.01
CA ALA A 57 1.14 -10.38 5.55
C ALA A 57 0.54 -9.09 4.99
N GLN A 58 -0.57 -8.61 5.55
CA GLN A 58 -1.18 -7.33 5.20
C GLN A 58 -0.23 -6.16 5.48
N ARG A 59 0.43 -6.13 6.65
CA ARG A 59 1.44 -5.11 6.98
C ARG A 59 2.61 -5.12 6.01
N ILE A 60 3.11 -6.30 5.64
CA ILE A 60 4.19 -6.42 4.66
C ILE A 60 3.72 -5.88 3.30
N LEU A 61 2.53 -6.26 2.84
CA LEU A 61 1.91 -5.73 1.62
C LEU A 61 1.82 -4.20 1.65
N MET A 62 1.39 -3.61 2.77
CA MET A 62 1.34 -2.14 2.93
C MET A 62 2.71 -1.50 2.73
N VAL A 63 3.73 -2.03 3.41
CA VAL A 63 5.09 -1.49 3.39
C VAL A 63 5.76 -1.69 2.04
N VAL A 64 5.26 -2.59 1.19
CA VAL A 64 5.74 -2.75 -0.19
C VAL A 64 4.95 -1.90 -1.17
N ILE A 65 3.62 -1.99 -1.15
CA ILE A 65 2.72 -1.32 -2.11
C ILE A 65 2.82 0.20 -1.99
N VAL A 66 2.72 0.75 -0.78
CA VAL A 66 2.69 2.21 -0.58
C VAL A 66 3.95 2.89 -1.13
N PRO A 67 5.19 2.46 -0.80
CA PRO A 67 6.38 3.09 -1.38
C PRO A 67 6.57 2.78 -2.87
N VAL A 68 6.08 1.64 -3.38
CA VAL A 68 6.08 1.39 -4.83
C VAL A 68 5.20 2.39 -5.56
N PHE A 69 3.95 2.58 -5.11
CA PHE A 69 3.04 3.57 -5.72
C PHE A 69 3.53 5.01 -5.51
N ALA A 70 4.10 5.34 -4.35
CA ALA A 70 4.72 6.64 -4.12
C ALA A 70 5.92 6.89 -5.06
N GLY A 71 6.78 5.88 -5.25
CA GLY A 71 7.92 5.94 -6.18
C GLY A 71 7.47 6.09 -7.63
N LEU A 72 6.45 5.33 -8.05
CA LEU A 72 5.83 5.46 -9.37
C LEU A 72 5.22 6.84 -9.58
N GLY A 73 4.48 7.35 -8.58
CA GLY A 73 3.91 8.69 -8.61
C GLY A 73 4.97 9.77 -8.73
N TYR A 74 6.07 9.66 -7.98
CA TYR A 74 7.21 10.57 -8.09
C TYR A 74 7.83 10.57 -9.49
N TRP A 75 8.06 9.37 -10.04
CA TRP A 75 8.66 9.20 -11.36
C TRP A 75 7.75 9.75 -12.46
N LEU A 76 6.44 9.49 -12.38
CA LEU A 76 5.45 10.02 -13.32
C LEU A 76 5.32 11.55 -13.21
N GLY A 77 5.23 12.10 -12.01
CA GLY A 77 5.16 13.54 -11.78
C GLY A 77 6.38 14.28 -12.33
N ARG A 78 7.57 13.72 -12.09
CA ARG A 78 8.82 14.20 -12.71
C ARG A 78 8.77 14.12 -14.23
N SER A 79 8.39 12.97 -14.78
CA SER A 79 8.41 12.72 -16.24
C SER A 79 7.43 13.62 -16.98
N LEU A 80 6.23 13.82 -16.44
CA LEU A 80 5.20 14.70 -17.01
C LEU A 80 5.59 16.17 -16.90
N SER A 81 6.22 16.60 -15.80
CA SER A 81 6.78 17.97 -15.69
C SER A 81 7.98 18.22 -16.60
N GLY A 82 8.70 17.16 -16.99
CA GLY A 82 9.78 17.25 -17.98
C GLY A 82 9.27 17.30 -19.43
N TRP A 83 7.98 17.06 -19.66
CA TRP A 83 7.35 17.04 -20.98
C TRP A 83 6.36 18.19 -21.21
N GLY A 84 6.10 19.03 -20.21
CA GLY A 84 5.14 20.13 -20.31
C GLY A 84 5.48 21.28 -19.36
N ILE A 85 5.68 22.44 -20.00
CA ILE A 85 6.08 23.79 -19.51
C ILE A 85 7.56 23.97 -19.21
#